data_AF-A0ABC8SD67-F1
#
_entry.id   AF-A0ABC8SD67-F1
#
_cell.length_a   1.000
_cell.length_b   1.000
_cell.length_c   1.000
_cell.angle_alpha   90.00
_cell.angle_beta   90.00
_cell.angle_gamma   90.00
#
_symmetry.space_group_name_H-M   'P 1'
#
loop_
_entity.id
_entity.type
_entity.pdbx_description
1 polymer ?
#
loop_
_entity_poly.entity_id
_entity_poly.type
_entity_poly.pdbx_seq_one_letter_code
_entity_poly.pdbx_strand_id
1 'polypeptide(L)'
;MDARENLNNFAVGSVPSLFYIPGFITEGEQQQLLNNIYQAPVSKWKCLKSRRLQNWGGVVHEKGLLPQDCAATADLLDGVCLLEVLL
;
A
#
# COMPACT_ATOMS: atom_id res chain seq x y z
N MET A 1 5.14 -10.06 -15.29
CA MET A 1 5.67 -11.21 -14.53
C MET A 1 4.97 -12.46 -15.04
N ASP A 2 5.74 -13.43 -15.52
CA ASP A 2 5.18 -14.71 -15.97
C ASP A 2 4.44 -15.39 -14.82
N ALA A 3 3.21 -15.81 -15.07
CA ALA A 3 2.26 -16.29 -14.08
C ALA A 3 2.59 -17.69 -13.49
N ARG A 4 3.87 -18.09 -13.44
CA ARG A 4 4.31 -19.44 -13.04
C ARG A 4 5.61 -19.51 -12.25
N GLU A 5 6.00 -18.44 -11.55
CA GLU A 5 7.10 -18.55 -10.59
C GLU A 5 6.63 -19.18 -9.27
N ASN A 6 7.43 -20.10 -8.73
CA ASN A 6 7.13 -20.77 -7.48
C ASN A 6 7.33 -19.80 -6.31
N LEU A 7 6.26 -19.43 -5.61
CA LEU A 7 6.28 -18.51 -4.46
C LEU A 7 7.28 -18.92 -3.37
N ASN A 8 7.57 -20.22 -3.24
CA ASN A 8 8.55 -20.72 -2.27
C ASN A 8 9.95 -20.16 -2.50
N ASN A 9 10.29 -19.72 -3.72
CA ASN A 9 11.57 -19.08 -4.02
C ASN A 9 11.71 -17.69 -3.36
N PHE A 10 10.59 -17.08 -2.95
CA PHE A 10 10.52 -15.77 -2.31
C PHE A 10 10.26 -15.85 -0.81
N ALA A 11 10.16 -17.05 -0.24
CA ALA A 11 9.94 -17.21 1.20
C ALA A 11 11.15 -16.69 2.00
N VAL A 12 10.91 -15.90 3.04
CA VAL A 12 11.98 -15.32 3.86
C VAL A 12 11.76 -15.61 5.34
N GLY A 13 12.83 -16.03 6.02
CA GLY A 13 12.82 -16.31 7.45
C GLY A 13 12.09 -17.60 7.80
N SER A 14 11.60 -17.69 9.02
CA SER A 14 10.91 -18.88 9.54
C SER A 14 9.37 -18.81 9.42
N VAL A 15 8.83 -17.68 8.93
CA VAL A 15 7.38 -17.45 8.85
C VAL A 15 6.87 -17.99 7.50
N PRO A 16 6.05 -19.06 7.47
CA PRO A 16 5.68 -19.75 6.22
C PRO A 16 4.86 -18.90 5.24
N SER A 17 4.19 -17.84 5.73
CA SER A 17 3.34 -16.95 4.94
C SER A 17 4.01 -15.62 4.57
N LEU A 18 5.31 -15.46 4.84
CA LEU A 18 6.05 -14.24 4.56
C LEU A 18 6.92 -14.42 3.31
N PHE A 19 6.65 -13.59 2.30
CA PHE A 19 7.38 -13.59 1.03
C PHE A 19 7.93 -12.20 0.74
N TYR A 20 9.17 -12.14 0.24
CA TYR A 20 9.79 -10.92 -0.25
C TYR A 20 10.06 -11.06 -1.75
N ILE A 21 9.40 -10.21 -2.55
CA ILE A 21 9.54 -10.22 -4.00
C ILE A 21 10.39 -9.00 -4.40
N PRO A 22 11.67 -9.17 -4.78
CA PRO A 22 12.51 -8.06 -5.20
C PRO A 22 12.03 -7.49 -6.53
N GLY A 23 12.10 -6.17 -6.68
CA GLY A 23 11.74 -5.48 -7.93
C GLY A 23 10.29 -5.65 -8.36
N PHE A 24 9.38 -5.94 -7.40
CA PHE A 24 7.96 -6.11 -7.69
C PHE A 24 7.32 -4.85 -8.29
N ILE A 25 7.76 -3.67 -7.84
CA ILE A 25 7.34 -2.37 -8.36
C ILE A 25 8.44 -1.85 -9.27
N THR A 26 8.10 -1.52 -10.51
CA THR A 26 9.03 -0.88 -11.45
C THR A 26 9.26 0.58 -11.10
N GLU A 27 10.34 1.19 -11.60
CA GLU A 27 10.63 2.61 -11.35
C GLU A 27 9.51 3.55 -11.83
N GLY A 28 8.87 3.21 -12.97
CA GLY A 28 7.73 3.96 -13.50
C GLY A 28 6.51 3.89 -12.60
N GLU A 29 6.16 2.70 -12.12
CA GLU A 29 5.05 2.50 -11.17
C GLU A 29 5.34 3.18 -9.83
N GLN A 30 6.59 3.12 -9.36
CA GLN A 30 7.02 3.82 -8.15
C GLN A 30 6.79 5.33 -8.30
N GLN A 31 7.20 5.94 -9.42
CA GLN A 31 7.01 7.36 -9.66
C GLN A 31 5.53 7.73 -9.74
N GLN A 32 4.71 6.90 -10.40
CA GLN A 32 3.26 7.08 -10.47
C GLN A 32 2.62 7.00 -9.07
N LEU A 33 3.02 6.03 -8.26
CA LEU A 33 2.55 5.88 -6.89
C LEU A 33 2.89 7.10 -6.03
N LEU A 34 4.15 7.56 -6.06
CA LEU A 34 4.57 8.76 -5.35
C LEU A 34 3.80 10.00 -5.80
N ASN A 35 3.62 10.18 -7.12
CA ASN A 35 2.83 11.29 -7.65
C ASN A 35 1.40 11.26 -7.12
N ASN A 36 0.74 10.09 -7.12
CA ASN A 36 -0.62 9.95 -6.61
C ASN A 36 -0.72 10.28 -5.11
N ILE A 37 0.27 9.84 -4.33
CA ILE A 37 0.33 10.10 -2.89
C ILE A 37 0.47 11.60 -2.61
N TYR A 38 1.41 12.27 -3.26
CA TYR A 38 1.70 13.68 -2.97
C TYR A 38 0.68 14.65 -3.58
N GLN A 39 -0.03 14.25 -4.65
CA GLN A 39 -1.14 15.03 -5.20
C GLN A 39 -2.43 14.93 -4.37
N ALA A 40 -2.48 14.05 -3.37
CA ALA A 40 -3.64 13.94 -2.50
C ALA A 40 -3.86 15.25 -1.71
N PRO A 41 -5.10 15.77 -1.65
CA PRO A 41 -5.41 16.97 -0.87
C PRO A 41 -5.00 16.85 0.59
N VAL A 42 -4.62 17.97 1.22
CA VAL A 42 -4.22 18.02 2.65
C VAL A 42 -5.29 17.40 3.56
N SER A 43 -6.58 17.55 3.23
CA SER A 43 -7.69 16.97 3.99
C SER A 43 -7.73 15.44 4.03
N LYS A 44 -7.07 14.74 3.09
CA LYS A 44 -6.94 13.27 3.13
C LYS A 44 -5.89 12.78 4.12
N TRP A 45 -5.00 13.66 4.58
CA TRP A 45 -3.90 13.29 5.46
C TRP A 45 -4.30 13.42 6.93
N LYS A 46 -4.11 12.34 7.69
CA LYS A 46 -4.19 12.35 9.15
C LYS A 46 -2.79 12.46 9.72
N CYS A 47 -2.51 13.54 10.44
CA CYS A 47 -1.25 13.73 11.16
C CYS A 47 -1.27 12.93 12.47
N LEU A 48 -0.27 12.07 12.64
CA LEU A 48 0.05 11.35 13.88
C LEU A 48 1.33 11.97 14.48
N LYS A 49 1.75 11.50 15.66
CA LYS A 49 2.86 12.11 16.42
C LYS A 49 4.17 12.31 15.63
N SER A 50 4.45 11.50 14.61
CA SER A 50 5.67 11.60 13.79
C SER A 50 5.49 11.08 12.35
N ARG A 51 4.24 10.99 11.87
CA ARG A 51 3.94 10.45 10.54
C ARG A 51 2.63 10.98 10.04
N ARG A 52 2.40 10.85 8.73
CA ARG A 52 1.11 11.15 8.10
C ARG A 52 0.56 9.87 7.48
N LEU A 53 -0.73 9.65 7.68
CA LEU A 53 -1.43 8.49 7.14
C LEU A 53 -2.52 8.97 6.18
N GLN A 54 -2.68 8.26 5.06
CA GLN A 54 -3.88 8.34 4.25
C GLN A 54 -4.67 7.04 4.45
N ASN A 55 -5.96 7.16 4.74
CA ASN A 55 -6.85 6.01 4.80
C ASN A 55 -7.45 5.78 3.41
N TRP A 56 -7.18 4.62 2.82
CA TRP A 56 -7.73 4.17 1.54
C TRP A 56 -8.61 2.94 1.80
N GLY A 57 -9.87 2.96 1.36
CA GLY A 57 -10.82 1.85 1.58
C GLY A 57 -11.61 1.87 2.91
N GLY A 58 -11.38 2.86 3.77
CA GLY A 58 -12.19 3.09 4.97
C GLY A 58 -11.43 3.67 6.16
N VAL A 59 -12.16 4.16 7.16
CA VAL A 59 -11.59 4.73 8.40
C VAL A 59 -11.76 3.71 9.52
N VAL A 60 -10.64 3.35 10.16
CA VAL A 60 -10.65 2.47 11.33
C VAL A 60 -11.25 3.24 12.52
N HIS A 61 -12.33 2.71 13.07
CA HIS A 61 -13.00 3.15 14.29
C HIS A 61 -12.84 2.08 15.38
N GLU A 62 -13.05 2.43 16.65
CA GLU A 62 -12.99 1.49 17.79
C GLU A 62 -13.89 0.25 17.65
N LYS A 63 -14.91 0.32 16.77
CA LYS A 63 -15.91 -0.75 16.57
C LYS A 63 -15.76 -1.46 15.22
N GLY A 64 -14.74 -1.14 14.43
CA GLY A 64 -14.50 -1.73 13.11
C GLY A 64 -14.12 -0.71 12.04
N LEU A 65 -13.96 -1.19 10.80
CA LEU A 65 -13.66 -0.36 9.64
C LEU A 65 -14.96 0.25 9.09
N LEU A 66 -15.02 1.58 9.01
CA LEU A 66 -16.10 2.27 8.30
C LEU A 66 -15.71 2.41 6.83
N PRO A 67 -16.43 1.77 5.89
CA PRO A 67 -16.11 1.86 4.48
C PRO A 67 -16.19 3.31 4.01
N GLN A 68 -15.25 3.73 3.18
CA GLN A 68 -15.35 4.95 2.38
C GLN A 68 -15.17 4.58 0.92
N ASP A 69 -15.83 5.32 0.03
CA ASP A 69 -15.66 5.16 -1.40
C ASP A 69 -14.18 5.29 -1.74
N CYS A 70 -13.58 4.19 -2.18
CA CYS A 70 -12.18 4.18 -2.56
C CYS A 70 -12.08 4.93 -3.90
N ALA A 71 -11.27 5.99 -3.96
CA ALA A 71 -11.00 6.64 -5.23
C ALA A 71 -10.30 5.66 -6.18
N ALA A 72 -10.54 5.81 -7.49
CA ALA A 72 -10.10 4.92 -8.57
C ALA A 72 -8.58 4.64 -8.66
N THR A 73 -7.75 5.24 -7.81
CA THR A 73 -6.32 4.88 -7.65
C THR A 73 -6.10 3.53 -6.96
N ALA A 74 -7.14 2.86 -6.49
CA ALA A 74 -7.08 1.50 -5.95
C ALA A 74 -6.63 0.45 -6.99
N ASP A 75 -6.89 0.70 -8.27
CA ASP A 75 -6.52 -0.22 -9.36
C ASP A 75 -5.01 -0.42 -9.50
N LEU A 76 -4.19 0.53 -9.01
CA LEU A 76 -2.72 0.42 -9.01
C LEU A 76 -2.17 -0.30 -7.76
N LEU A 77 -3.01 -0.54 -6.74
CA LEU A 77 -2.59 -0.97 -5.40
C LEU A 77 -3.31 -2.24 -4.92
N ASP A 78 -3.90 -3.03 -5.80
CA ASP A 78 -4.57 -4.31 -5.48
C ASP A 78 -3.66 -5.35 -4.74
N GLY A 79 -2.38 -5.01 -4.51
CA GLY A 79 -1.44 -5.77 -3.67
C GLY A 79 -0.75 -5.01 -2.53
N VAL A 80 -1.02 -3.72 -2.28
CA VAL A 80 -0.31 -2.94 -1.24
C VAL A 80 -1.32 -2.20 -0.35
N CYS A 81 -1.89 -2.91 0.62
CA CYS A 81 -2.92 -2.37 1.52
C CYS A 81 -2.45 -1.31 2.52
N LEU A 82 -1.15 -1.06 2.68
CA LEU A 82 -0.63 -0.09 3.65
C LEU A 82 0.68 0.49 3.11
N LEU A 83 0.61 1.64 2.42
CA LEU A 83 1.81 2.44 2.24
C LEU A 83 1.95 3.38 3.43
N GLU A 84 2.67 2.94 4.47
CA GLU A 84 3.31 3.89 5.37
C GLU A 84 4.38 4.64 4.56
N VAL A 85 4.05 5.85 4.12
CA VAL A 85 5.06 6.76 3.60
C VAL A 85 5.83 7.29 4.81
N LEU A 86 6.86 6.53 5.21
CA LEU A 86 7.92 7.01 6.08
C LEU A 86 8.75 8.02 5.30
N LEU A 87 8.49 9.30 5.56
CA LEU A 87 9.47 10.39 5.48
C LEU A 87 9.48 11.09 6.83
#